data_AF-A0A3M6ER92-F1
#
_entry.id   AF-A0A3M6ER92-F1
#
_cell.length_a   1.000
_cell.length_b   1.000
_cell.length_c   1.000
_cell.angle_alpha   90.00
_cell.angle_beta   90.00
_cell.angle_gamma   90.00
#
_symmetry.space_group_name_H-M   'P 1'
#
loop_
_entity.id
_entity.type
_entity.pdbx_description
1 polymer ?
#
loop_
_entity_poly.entity_id
_entity_poly.type
_entity_poly.pdbx_seq_one_letter_code
_entity_poly.pdbx_strand_id
1 'polypeptide(L)'
;EFHSHVYELGELASAVELTVKPWATGPKLDQVSHSRHCILFEQLRYFAYSIVNRERELGSFESFMRSLDAYAYNHNSFLKQGFSENLPPSSIRATVKSVGRWTWDRYTGDRRCHRGAMQLDGSLSLTERQSLAAKRTNELRHKATESKIRAACRQLQDQGKALVRSAIATLAGVSVRTVVSYTHILTEVSQPATVSVLRPAKAAPGARGQVDSTTQQTAPSQAANRRAPGVQSGVHQISAVPQGLQAREPLKREHEDGS
;
A
#
# COMPACT_ATOMS: atom_id res chain seq x y z
N GLU A 1 -45.67 14.41 -16.01
CA GLU A 1 -45.41 13.56 -17.17
C GLU A 1 -45.52 12.11 -16.74
N PHE A 2 -46.41 11.32 -17.36
CA PHE A 2 -46.53 9.89 -17.11
C PHE A 2 -45.89 9.14 -18.27
N HIS A 3 -44.96 8.25 -17.95
CA HIS A 3 -44.23 7.48 -18.95
C HIS A 3 -45.15 6.37 -19.47
N SER A 4 -45.26 6.23 -20.79
CA SER A 4 -46.24 5.35 -21.47
C SER A 4 -45.89 3.86 -21.42
N HIS A 5 -44.74 3.50 -20.85
CA HIS A 5 -44.30 2.11 -20.72
C HIS A 5 -43.76 1.86 -19.32
N VAL A 6 -43.97 0.63 -18.84
CA VAL A 6 -43.44 0.15 -17.56
C VAL A 6 -42.01 -0.29 -17.82
N TYR A 7 -41.05 0.37 -17.19
CA TYR A 7 -39.66 -0.01 -17.31
C TYR A 7 -39.43 -1.41 -16.78
N GLU A 8 -38.76 -2.25 -17.57
CA GLU A 8 -38.28 -3.53 -17.08
C GLU A 8 -37.06 -3.31 -16.17
N LEU A 9 -36.89 -4.18 -15.17
CA LEU A 9 -35.81 -4.06 -14.18
C LEU A 9 -34.42 -4.04 -14.85
N GLY A 10 -34.28 -4.68 -16.01
CA GLY A 10 -33.06 -4.65 -16.83
C GLY A 10 -32.77 -3.29 -17.46
N GLU A 11 -33.80 -2.56 -17.91
CA GLU A 11 -33.64 -1.21 -18.46
C GLU A 11 -33.21 -0.23 -17.37
N LEU A 12 -33.83 -0.34 -16.19
CA LEU A 12 -33.43 0.45 -15.01
C LEU A 12 -32.01 0.12 -14.56
N ALA A 13 -31.60 -1.15 -14.58
CA ALA A 13 -30.25 -1.56 -14.23
C ALA A 13 -29.19 -0.99 -15.19
N SER A 14 -29.52 -0.85 -16.48
CA SER A 14 -28.62 -0.23 -17.47
C SER A 14 -28.44 1.28 -17.26
N ALA A 15 -29.45 1.95 -16.70
CA ALA A 15 -29.40 3.37 -16.36
C ALA A 15 -28.76 3.64 -14.98
N VAL A 16 -28.54 2.59 -14.16
CA VAL A 16 -27.87 2.71 -12.87
C VAL A 16 -26.36 2.61 -13.09
N GLU A 17 -25.73 3.77 -13.21
CA GLU A 17 -24.27 3.88 -13.15
C GLU A 17 -23.82 3.55 -11.72
N LEU A 18 -23.44 2.28 -11.49
CA LEU A 18 -22.86 1.84 -10.24
C LEU A 18 -21.52 2.55 -10.05
N THR A 19 -21.54 3.69 -9.37
CA THR A 19 -20.33 4.34 -8.87
C THR A 19 -19.70 3.41 -7.84
N VAL A 20 -18.81 2.53 -8.32
CA VAL A 20 -17.97 1.70 -7.47
C VAL A 20 -17.17 2.66 -6.61
N LYS A 21 -17.58 2.86 -5.35
CA LYS A 21 -16.90 3.74 -4.41
C LYS A 21 -15.44 3.27 -4.35
N PRO A 22 -14.47 4.07 -4.81
CA PRO A 22 -13.09 3.61 -4.88
C PRO A 22 -12.44 3.43 -3.50
N TRP A 23 -13.16 3.76 -2.41
CA TRP A 23 -12.68 3.69 -1.04
C TRP A 23 -13.67 2.91 -0.16
N ALA A 24 -13.14 2.01 0.66
CA ALA A 24 -13.91 1.25 1.65
C ALA A 24 -14.46 2.13 2.78
N THR A 25 -13.83 3.28 3.04
CA THR A 25 -14.31 4.29 3.99
C THR A 25 -14.65 5.56 3.22
N GLY A 26 -15.92 5.97 3.27
CA GLY A 26 -16.38 7.22 2.67
C GLY A 26 -15.92 8.46 3.47
N PRO A 27 -16.30 9.67 3.00
CA PRO A 27 -16.05 10.91 3.73
C PRO A 27 -16.66 10.84 5.14
N LYS A 28 -15.87 11.21 6.16
CA LYS A 28 -16.33 11.23 7.57
C LYS A 28 -17.01 12.56 7.88
N LEU A 29 -18.18 12.78 7.28
CA LEU A 29 -18.87 14.07 7.39
C LEU A 29 -19.32 14.39 8.83
N ASP A 30 -19.63 13.38 9.64
CA ASP A 30 -20.10 13.56 11.02
C ASP A 30 -19.07 14.25 11.92
N GLN A 31 -17.77 14.01 11.69
CA GLN A 31 -16.69 14.62 12.47
C GLN A 31 -16.47 16.10 12.12
N VAL A 32 -16.97 16.51 10.95
CA VAL A 32 -16.65 17.77 10.29
C VAL A 32 -17.90 18.65 10.11
N SER A 33 -19.05 18.15 10.59
CA SER A 33 -20.39 18.74 10.48
C SER A 33 -20.51 20.18 10.97
N HIS A 34 -19.59 20.64 11.81
CA HIS A 34 -19.58 21.98 12.39
C HIS A 34 -19.14 23.09 11.39
N SER A 35 -18.44 22.75 10.29
CA SER A 35 -17.85 23.75 9.40
C SER A 35 -18.18 23.50 7.93
N ARG A 36 -18.88 24.44 7.30
CA ARG A 36 -19.22 24.46 5.87
C ARG A 36 -18.00 24.21 4.99
N HIS A 37 -16.90 24.90 5.29
CA HIS A 37 -15.65 24.78 4.53
C HIS A 37 -15.05 23.38 4.65
N CYS A 38 -15.05 22.81 5.85
CA CYS A 38 -14.46 21.51 6.07
C CYS A 38 -15.34 20.40 5.48
N ILE A 39 -16.67 20.55 5.50
CA ILE A 39 -17.61 19.66 4.81
C ILE A 39 -17.34 19.67 3.30
N LEU A 40 -17.29 20.86 2.68
CA LEU A 40 -17.02 21.00 1.24
C LEU A 40 -15.65 20.41 0.88
N PHE A 41 -14.63 20.70 1.69
CA PHE A 41 -13.28 20.19 1.49
C PHE A 41 -13.24 18.66 1.52
N GLU A 42 -13.85 18.01 2.51
CA GLU A 42 -13.88 16.56 2.61
C GLU A 42 -14.61 15.94 1.42
N GLN A 43 -15.79 16.43 1.07
CA GLN A 43 -16.54 15.96 -0.10
C GLN A 43 -15.73 16.11 -1.38
N LEU A 44 -15.15 17.29 -1.61
CA LEU A 44 -14.40 17.61 -2.82
C LEU A 44 -13.11 16.80 -2.93
N ARG A 45 -12.40 16.60 -1.82
CA ARG A 45 -11.17 15.81 -1.76
C ARG A 45 -11.42 14.37 -2.18
N TYR A 46 -12.46 13.74 -1.66
CA TYR A 46 -12.81 12.37 -2.06
C TYR A 46 -13.21 12.34 -3.55
N PHE A 47 -14.08 13.24 -4.01
CA PHE A 47 -14.42 13.30 -5.43
C PHE A 47 -13.18 13.48 -6.34
N ALA A 48 -12.27 14.37 -5.97
CA ALA A 48 -11.00 14.57 -6.67
C ALA A 48 -10.18 13.28 -6.78
N TYR A 49 -10.08 12.53 -5.68
CA TYR A 49 -9.37 11.24 -5.65
C TYR A 49 -9.97 10.20 -6.59
N SER A 50 -11.28 10.23 -6.85
CA SER A 50 -11.92 9.23 -7.73
C SER A 50 -11.65 9.48 -9.19
N ILE A 51 -11.54 10.75 -9.59
CA ILE A 51 -11.47 11.12 -11.01
C ILE A 51 -10.04 11.41 -11.46
N VAL A 52 -9.11 11.76 -10.55
CA VAL A 52 -7.77 12.27 -10.92
C VAL A 52 -6.97 11.30 -11.78
N ASN A 53 -7.02 9.99 -11.52
CA ASN A 53 -6.29 9.02 -12.35
C ASN A 53 -6.87 8.96 -13.77
N ARG A 54 -8.21 8.91 -13.89
CA ARG A 54 -8.91 8.94 -15.18
C ARG A 54 -8.60 10.21 -15.95
N GLU A 55 -8.62 11.37 -15.29
CA GLU A 55 -8.33 12.67 -15.93
C GLU A 55 -6.85 12.81 -16.32
N ARG A 56 -5.92 12.16 -15.62
CA ARG A 56 -4.51 12.10 -16.05
C ARG A 56 -4.29 11.20 -17.27
N GLU A 57 -5.09 10.15 -17.41
CA GLU A 57 -4.99 9.20 -18.51
C GLU A 57 -5.71 9.69 -19.78
N LEU A 58 -6.88 10.29 -19.63
CA LEU A 58 -7.79 10.64 -20.74
C LEU A 58 -8.00 12.15 -20.94
N GLY A 59 -7.63 12.97 -19.96
CA GLY A 59 -7.98 14.38 -19.90
C GLY A 59 -6.78 15.31 -19.70
N SER A 60 -7.04 16.46 -19.08
CA SER A 60 -6.04 17.47 -18.75
C SER A 60 -6.28 18.04 -17.36
N PHE A 61 -5.33 18.82 -16.86
CA PHE A 61 -5.52 19.54 -15.60
C PHE A 61 -6.73 20.49 -15.65
N GLU A 62 -7.02 21.09 -16.81
CA GLU A 62 -8.15 22.01 -16.96
C GLU A 62 -9.50 21.29 -16.93
N SER A 63 -9.62 20.11 -17.57
CA SER A 63 -10.86 19.31 -17.52
C SER A 63 -11.12 18.79 -16.11
N PHE A 64 -10.06 18.40 -15.41
CA PHE A 64 -10.11 18.03 -13.99
C PHE A 64 -10.59 19.19 -13.11
N MET A 65 -9.98 20.36 -13.23
CA MET A 65 -10.36 21.55 -12.47
C MET A 65 -11.81 21.97 -12.74
N ARG A 66 -12.26 21.95 -14.00
CA ARG A 66 -13.65 22.24 -14.38
C ARG A 66 -14.63 21.27 -13.72
N SER A 67 -14.29 19.98 -13.68
CA SER A 67 -15.10 18.95 -13.01
C SER A 67 -15.20 19.19 -11.50
N LEU A 68 -14.08 19.60 -10.86
CA LEU A 68 -14.08 19.96 -9.44
C LEU A 68 -14.90 21.23 -9.15
N ASP A 69 -14.78 22.26 -9.98
CA ASP A 69 -15.57 23.49 -9.84
C ASP A 69 -17.07 23.18 -9.94
N ALA A 70 -17.50 22.45 -10.97
CA ALA A 70 -18.90 22.05 -11.13
C ALA A 70 -19.40 21.24 -9.93
N TYR A 71 -18.61 20.27 -9.46
CA TYR A 71 -18.95 19.49 -8.26
C TYR A 71 -19.12 20.38 -7.03
N ALA A 72 -18.19 21.31 -6.80
CA ALA A 72 -18.19 22.17 -5.62
C ALA A 72 -19.36 23.17 -5.63
N TYR A 73 -19.71 23.72 -6.80
CA TYR A 73 -20.88 24.59 -6.94
C TYR A 73 -22.19 23.83 -6.67
N ASN A 74 -22.33 22.61 -7.19
CA ASN A 74 -23.52 21.79 -6.98
C ASN A 74 -23.69 21.36 -5.51
N HIS A 75 -22.59 21.14 -4.80
CA HIS A 75 -22.58 20.76 -3.38
C HIS A 75 -22.62 21.96 -2.42
N ASN A 76 -22.61 23.19 -2.93
CA ASN A 76 -22.75 24.40 -2.13
C ASN A 76 -24.24 24.70 -1.80
N SER A 77 -24.92 23.73 -1.20
CA SER A 77 -26.32 23.84 -0.80
C SER A 77 -26.48 23.83 0.73
N PHE A 78 -25.60 24.55 1.43
CA PHE A 78 -25.56 24.59 2.90
C PHE A 78 -26.80 25.22 3.53
N LEU A 79 -27.47 26.15 2.85
CA LEU A 79 -28.76 26.69 3.25
C LEU A 79 -29.81 25.58 3.44
N LYS A 80 -29.84 24.60 2.52
CA LYS A 80 -30.76 23.46 2.60
C LYS A 80 -30.36 22.45 3.70
N GLN A 81 -29.11 22.52 4.15
CA GLN A 81 -28.55 21.66 5.20
C GLN A 81 -28.66 22.29 6.60
N GLY A 82 -29.35 23.43 6.74
CA GLY A 82 -29.58 24.09 8.03
C GLY A 82 -28.52 25.12 8.43
N PHE A 83 -27.60 25.49 7.53
CA PHE A 83 -26.70 26.62 7.77
C PHE A 83 -27.36 27.96 7.41
N SER A 84 -26.84 29.04 7.98
CA SER A 84 -27.34 30.41 7.75
C SER A 84 -27.17 30.90 6.32
N GLU A 85 -26.12 30.46 5.62
CA GLU A 85 -25.80 30.91 4.26
C GLU A 85 -24.92 29.89 3.52
N ASN A 86 -24.97 29.93 2.19
CA ASN A 86 -24.06 29.18 1.32
C ASN A 86 -22.66 29.82 1.31
N LEU A 87 -21.64 29.04 0.95
CA LEU A 87 -20.29 29.58 0.80
C LEU A 87 -20.23 30.54 -0.40
N PRO A 88 -19.51 31.65 -0.29
CA PRO A 88 -19.36 32.57 -1.41
C PRO A 88 -18.52 31.93 -2.52
N PRO A 89 -18.75 32.30 -3.80
CA PRO A 89 -18.04 31.71 -4.94
C PRO A 89 -16.51 31.80 -4.86
N SER A 90 -15.97 32.86 -4.24
CA SER A 90 -14.53 33.04 -4.02
C SER A 90 -13.95 31.97 -3.10
N SER A 91 -14.64 31.66 -2.00
CA SER A 91 -14.26 30.60 -1.07
C SER A 91 -14.29 29.23 -1.73
N ILE A 92 -15.31 28.94 -2.54
CA ILE A 92 -15.42 27.68 -3.29
C ILE A 92 -14.22 27.52 -4.21
N ARG A 93 -13.93 28.53 -5.05
CA ARG A 93 -12.80 28.52 -5.98
C ARG A 93 -11.46 28.35 -5.25
N ALA A 94 -11.31 28.96 -4.08
CA ALA A 94 -10.11 28.79 -3.26
C ALA A 94 -9.94 27.34 -2.79
N THR A 95 -11.02 26.69 -2.33
CA THR A 95 -11.01 25.27 -1.93
C THR A 95 -10.77 24.35 -3.13
N VAL A 96 -11.39 24.63 -4.28
CA VAL A 96 -11.17 23.86 -5.51
C VAL A 96 -9.72 23.97 -5.97
N LYS A 97 -9.14 25.17 -5.97
CA LYS A 97 -7.74 25.38 -6.36
C LYS A 97 -6.77 24.66 -5.42
N SER A 98 -7.03 24.66 -4.11
CA SER A 98 -6.14 24.00 -3.15
C SER A 98 -6.20 22.47 -3.28
N VAL A 99 -7.41 21.91 -3.34
CA VAL A 99 -7.61 20.46 -3.52
C VAL A 99 -7.09 20.03 -4.88
N GLY A 100 -7.48 20.72 -5.96
CA GLY A 100 -7.13 20.38 -7.33
C GLY A 100 -5.62 20.37 -7.59
N ARG A 101 -4.89 21.42 -7.18
CA ARG A 101 -3.43 21.44 -7.35
C ARG A 101 -2.74 20.33 -6.55
N TRP A 102 -3.11 20.17 -5.28
CA TRP A 102 -2.49 19.14 -4.45
C TRP A 102 -2.77 17.73 -4.97
N THR A 103 -4.02 17.46 -5.35
CA THR A 103 -4.41 16.16 -5.91
C THR A 103 -3.71 15.90 -7.22
N TRP A 104 -3.62 16.88 -8.12
CA TRP A 104 -2.95 16.69 -9.41
C TRP A 104 -1.45 16.43 -9.27
N ASP A 105 -0.75 17.13 -8.37
CA ASP A 105 0.70 17.03 -8.28
C ASP A 105 1.19 15.95 -7.30
N ARG A 106 0.46 15.72 -6.20
CA ARG A 106 0.94 14.92 -5.05
C ARG A 106 0.14 13.66 -4.79
N TYR A 107 -1.10 13.58 -5.25
CA TYR A 107 -1.91 12.40 -4.99
C TYR A 107 -1.53 11.29 -5.98
N THR A 108 -1.03 10.19 -5.42
CA THR A 108 -0.86 8.92 -6.13
C THR A 108 -1.83 7.96 -5.47
N GLY A 109 -3.03 7.87 -6.03
CA GLY A 109 -4.11 6.98 -5.57
C GLY A 109 -3.75 5.52 -5.85
N ASP A 110 -2.73 5.02 -5.19
CA ASP A 110 -2.21 3.68 -5.43
C ASP A 110 -2.94 2.66 -4.55
N ARG A 111 -3.74 1.81 -5.18
CA ARG A 111 -4.37 0.64 -4.54
C ARG A 111 -3.34 -0.42 -4.15
N ARG A 112 -2.06 -0.28 -4.54
CA ARG A 112 -0.97 -1.19 -4.16
C ARG A 112 -0.56 -1.03 -2.68
N CYS A 113 -0.99 0.02 -1.99
CA CYS A 113 -0.80 0.08 -0.54
C CYS A 113 -1.82 -0.84 0.15
N HIS A 114 -1.38 -2.05 0.51
CA HIS A 114 -2.17 -2.99 1.32
C HIS A 114 -2.32 -2.50 2.77
N ARG A 115 -3.04 -1.41 2.97
CA ARG A 115 -3.39 -0.90 4.30
C ARG A 115 -4.24 -1.94 5.01
N GLY A 116 -3.92 -2.23 6.27
CA GLY A 116 -4.60 -3.26 7.03
C GLY A 116 -4.29 -4.69 6.55
N ALA A 117 -3.15 -4.94 5.90
CA ALA A 117 -2.77 -6.27 5.41
C ALA A 117 -2.86 -7.39 6.47
N MET A 118 -2.77 -7.06 7.75
CA MET A 118 -2.87 -8.01 8.87
C MET A 118 -4.28 -8.14 9.46
N GLN A 119 -5.24 -7.29 9.04
CA GLN A 119 -6.62 -7.25 9.57
C GLN A 119 -6.66 -7.36 11.12
N LEU A 120 -5.75 -6.65 11.78
CA LEU A 120 -5.64 -6.68 13.24
C LEU A 120 -6.87 -6.06 13.87
N ASP A 121 -7.31 -6.64 14.99
CA ASP A 121 -8.45 -6.16 15.74
C ASP A 121 -8.24 -4.70 16.19
N GLY A 122 -9.29 -3.89 16.07
CA GLY A 122 -9.30 -2.50 16.50
C GLY A 122 -9.28 -2.32 18.02
N SER A 123 -9.62 -3.37 18.78
CA SER A 123 -9.55 -3.38 20.26
C SER A 123 -8.11 -3.39 20.79
N LEU A 124 -7.14 -3.85 20.00
CA LEU A 124 -5.73 -3.91 20.38
C LEU A 124 -5.13 -2.50 20.49
N SER A 125 -4.22 -2.34 21.45
CA SER A 125 -3.51 -1.07 21.61
C SER A 125 -2.71 -0.72 20.36
N LEU A 126 -2.49 0.58 20.13
CA LEU A 126 -1.70 1.05 18.99
C LEU A 126 -0.29 0.43 19.00
N THR A 127 0.34 0.35 20.18
CA THR A 127 1.66 -0.23 20.38
C THR A 127 1.72 -1.71 20.01
N GLU A 128 0.72 -2.50 20.41
CA GLU A 128 0.66 -3.92 20.07
C GLU A 128 0.46 -4.11 18.56
N ARG A 129 -0.43 -3.33 17.94
CA ARG A 129 -0.63 -3.39 16.49
C ARG A 129 0.62 -3.01 15.71
N GLN A 130 1.35 -2.00 16.16
CA GLN A 130 2.63 -1.61 15.57
C GLN A 130 3.70 -2.70 15.75
N SER A 131 3.77 -3.33 16.93
CA SER A 131 4.69 -4.43 17.21
C SER A 131 4.41 -5.64 16.31
N LEU A 132 3.14 -6.05 16.18
CA LEU A 132 2.74 -7.15 15.29
C LEU A 132 3.05 -6.84 13.82
N ALA A 133 2.76 -5.62 13.36
CA ALA A 133 3.11 -5.16 12.02
C ALA A 133 4.63 -5.15 11.78
N ALA A 134 5.42 -4.71 12.77
CA ALA A 134 6.87 -4.73 12.70
C ALA A 134 7.42 -6.16 12.59
N LYS A 135 6.91 -7.10 13.40
CA LYS A 135 7.29 -8.52 13.33
C LYS A 135 7.03 -9.11 11.94
N ARG A 136 5.82 -8.96 11.40
CA ARG A 136 5.47 -9.45 10.06
C ARG A 136 6.37 -8.84 8.98
N THR A 137 6.55 -7.52 8.99
CA THR A 137 7.36 -6.85 7.96
C THR A 137 8.83 -7.27 8.05
N ASN A 138 9.34 -7.50 9.27
CA ASN A 138 10.68 -8.01 9.47
C ASN A 138 10.81 -9.45 8.95
N GLU A 139 9.88 -10.34 9.27
CA GLU A 139 9.85 -11.72 8.75
C GLU A 139 9.80 -11.76 7.21
N LEU A 140 9.00 -10.91 6.58
CA LEU A 140 8.95 -10.80 5.12
C LEU A 140 10.29 -10.31 4.54
N ARG A 141 10.93 -9.32 5.17
CA ARG A 141 12.26 -8.85 4.76
C ARG A 141 13.32 -9.94 4.94
N HIS A 142 13.26 -10.70 6.03
CA HIS A 142 14.14 -11.85 6.27
C HIS A 142 13.96 -12.89 5.16
N LYS A 143 12.73 -13.39 4.91
CA LYS A 143 12.43 -14.37 3.85
C LYS A 143 12.85 -13.89 2.46
N ALA A 144 12.62 -12.61 2.14
CA ALA A 144 13.03 -12.03 0.86
C ALA A 144 14.56 -12.01 0.73
N THR A 145 15.27 -11.67 1.80
CA THR A 145 16.75 -11.70 1.85
C THR A 145 17.27 -13.12 1.69
N GLU A 146 16.69 -14.09 2.41
CA GLU A 146 17.07 -15.50 2.27
C GLU A 146 16.85 -16.00 0.84
N SER A 147 15.72 -15.64 0.22
CA SER A 147 15.40 -16.04 -1.16
C SER A 147 16.40 -15.47 -2.16
N LYS A 148 16.83 -14.21 -1.99
CA LYS A 148 17.89 -13.60 -2.81
C LYS A 148 19.23 -14.33 -2.65
N ILE A 149 19.60 -14.66 -1.42
CA ILE A 149 20.85 -15.38 -1.14
C ILE A 149 20.80 -16.80 -1.74
N ARG A 150 19.68 -17.54 -1.56
CA ARG A 150 19.48 -18.85 -2.18
C ARG A 150 19.56 -18.80 -3.69
N ALA A 151 18.91 -17.82 -4.32
CA ALA A 151 18.93 -17.62 -5.76
C ALA A 151 20.35 -17.33 -6.28
N ALA A 152 21.10 -16.45 -5.60
CA ALA A 152 22.48 -16.15 -5.94
C ALA A 152 23.41 -17.38 -5.79
N CYS A 153 23.19 -18.21 -4.76
CA CYS A 153 23.96 -19.45 -4.60
C CYS A 153 23.70 -20.43 -5.74
N ARG A 154 22.42 -20.64 -6.12
CA ARG A 154 22.06 -21.49 -7.28
C ARG A 154 22.70 -20.97 -8.57
N GLN A 155 22.64 -19.67 -8.80
CA GLN A 155 23.25 -19.05 -9.98
C GLN A 155 24.78 -19.24 -10.03
N LEU A 156 25.47 -19.24 -8.88
CA LEU A 156 26.91 -19.54 -8.83
C LEU A 156 27.21 -21.02 -9.08
N GLN A 157 26.38 -21.92 -8.55
CA GLN A 157 26.50 -23.36 -8.80
C GLN A 157 26.29 -23.70 -10.28
N ASP A 158 25.27 -23.10 -10.92
CA ASP A 158 24.99 -23.27 -12.34
C ASP A 158 26.15 -22.77 -13.23
N GLN A 159 26.90 -21.77 -12.75
CA GLN A 159 28.11 -21.27 -13.41
C GLN A 159 29.38 -22.08 -13.09
N GLY A 160 29.30 -23.10 -12.24
CA GLY A 160 30.45 -23.88 -11.79
C GLY A 160 31.43 -23.08 -10.92
N LYS A 161 31.02 -21.94 -10.36
CA LYS A 161 31.87 -21.08 -9.54
C LYS A 161 31.74 -21.45 -8.06
N ALA A 162 32.83 -21.28 -7.32
CA ALA A 162 32.83 -21.50 -5.88
C ALA A 162 31.87 -20.53 -5.17
N LEU A 163 31.20 -21.01 -4.12
CA LEU A 163 30.30 -20.24 -3.26
C LEU A 163 31.07 -19.28 -2.34
N VAL A 164 31.66 -18.23 -2.92
CA VAL A 164 32.41 -17.20 -2.19
C VAL A 164 31.45 -16.13 -1.67
N ARG A 165 31.58 -15.76 -0.40
CA ARG A 165 30.69 -14.79 0.29
C ARG A 165 30.60 -13.44 -0.43
N SER A 166 31.69 -12.93 -0.98
CA SER A 166 31.70 -11.69 -1.76
C SER A 166 30.92 -11.82 -3.06
N ALA A 167 31.12 -12.90 -3.81
CA ALA A 167 30.40 -13.17 -5.05
C ALA A 167 28.88 -13.30 -4.82
N ILE A 168 28.48 -14.00 -3.74
CA ILE A 168 27.08 -14.13 -3.34
C ILE A 168 26.47 -12.77 -2.99
N ALA A 169 27.20 -11.96 -2.21
CA ALA A 169 26.76 -10.62 -1.81
C ALA A 169 26.52 -9.72 -3.03
N THR A 170 27.46 -9.71 -3.99
CA THR A 170 27.34 -8.95 -5.24
C THR A 170 26.14 -9.40 -6.07
N LEU A 171 25.96 -10.72 -6.26
CA LEU A 171 24.84 -11.25 -7.05
C LEU A 171 23.47 -11.08 -6.38
N ALA A 172 23.39 -11.24 -5.06
CA ALA A 172 22.13 -11.07 -4.31
C ALA A 172 21.78 -9.59 -4.06
N GLY A 173 22.72 -8.66 -4.29
CA GLY A 173 22.53 -7.23 -4.00
C GLY A 173 22.41 -6.95 -2.50
N VAL A 174 23.17 -7.67 -1.65
CA VAL A 174 23.18 -7.53 -0.19
C VAL A 174 24.60 -7.33 0.33
N SER A 175 24.76 -6.83 1.55
CA SER A 175 26.09 -6.67 2.15
C SER A 175 26.73 -8.03 2.49
N VAL A 176 28.06 -8.11 2.48
CA VAL A 176 28.78 -9.31 2.92
C VAL A 176 28.46 -9.65 4.38
N ARG A 177 28.28 -8.64 5.25
CA ARG A 177 27.85 -8.83 6.65
C ARG A 177 26.48 -9.51 6.74
N THR A 178 25.56 -9.14 5.85
CA THR A 178 24.26 -9.81 5.74
C THR A 178 24.48 -11.29 5.39
N VAL A 179 25.25 -11.61 4.35
CA VAL A 179 25.53 -13.01 3.97
C VAL A 179 26.14 -13.82 5.14
N VAL A 180 27.02 -13.21 5.93
CA VAL A 180 27.59 -13.84 7.14
C VAL A 180 26.53 -14.13 8.20
N SER A 181 25.52 -13.27 8.36
CA SER A 181 24.39 -13.54 9.25
C SER A 181 23.52 -14.72 8.78
N TYR A 182 23.55 -15.05 7.49
CA TYR A 182 22.79 -16.15 6.88
C TYR A 182 23.67 -17.34 6.50
N THR A 183 24.67 -17.67 7.32
CA THR A 183 25.57 -18.83 7.11
C THR A 183 24.82 -20.16 6.98
N HIS A 184 23.69 -20.31 7.66
CA HIS A 184 22.84 -21.51 7.59
C HIS A 184 22.32 -21.80 6.17
N ILE A 185 22.14 -20.78 5.33
CA ILE A 185 21.73 -20.97 3.93
C ILE A 185 22.87 -21.60 3.13
N LEU A 186 24.12 -21.22 3.42
CA LEU A 186 25.29 -21.77 2.72
C LEU A 186 25.49 -23.25 3.09
N THR A 187 25.25 -23.61 4.35
CA THR A 187 25.27 -25.01 4.78
C THR A 187 24.14 -25.81 4.14
N GLU A 188 22.93 -25.23 4.05
CA GLU A 188 21.76 -25.85 3.39
C GLU A 188 22.04 -26.12 1.90
N VAL A 189 22.55 -25.12 1.18
CA VAL A 189 22.80 -25.21 -0.28
C VAL A 189 24.01 -26.09 -0.60
N SER A 190 24.97 -26.22 0.32
CA SER A 190 26.12 -27.12 0.17
C SER A 190 25.77 -28.59 0.43
N GLN A 191 24.67 -28.87 1.15
CA GLN A 191 24.18 -30.23 1.33
C GLN A 191 23.26 -30.57 0.15
N PRO A 192 23.62 -31.53 -0.72
CA PRO A 192 22.70 -31.99 -1.74
C PRO A 192 21.53 -32.67 -1.02
N ALA A 193 20.41 -31.96 -0.86
CA ALA A 193 19.17 -32.61 -0.48
C ALA A 193 18.85 -33.59 -1.61
N THR A 194 19.01 -34.89 -1.35
CA THR A 194 18.65 -35.96 -2.27
C THR A 194 17.14 -35.87 -2.48
N VAL A 195 16.73 -35.10 -3.49
CA VAL A 195 15.34 -35.08 -3.96
C VAL A 195 15.11 -36.42 -4.62
N SER A 196 14.68 -37.41 -3.83
CA SER A 196 14.15 -38.66 -4.33
C SER A 196 12.91 -38.33 -5.14
N VAL A 197 13.07 -38.20 -6.44
CA VAL A 197 11.95 -38.10 -7.39
C VAL A 197 11.15 -39.39 -7.22
N LEU A 198 9.99 -39.29 -6.57
CA LEU A 198 9.01 -40.36 -6.53
C LEU A 198 8.59 -40.64 -7.99
N ARG A 199 9.20 -41.66 -8.58
CA ARG A 199 8.79 -42.24 -9.86
C ARG A 199 7.29 -42.58 -9.72
N PRO A 200 6.40 -42.02 -10.55
CA PRO A 200 4.98 -42.38 -10.48
C PRO A 200 4.86 -43.86 -10.81
N ALA A 201 4.38 -44.65 -9.84
CA ALA A 201 4.05 -46.05 -10.07
C ALA A 201 2.96 -46.13 -11.14
N LYS A 202 3.22 -46.89 -12.19
CA LYS A 202 2.28 -47.17 -13.28
C LYS A 202 1.06 -47.86 -12.69
N ALA A 203 -0.09 -47.18 -12.70
CA ALA A 203 -1.35 -47.73 -12.20
C ALA A 203 -1.75 -48.98 -13.01
N ALA A 204 -1.91 -50.11 -12.33
CA ALA A 204 -2.68 -51.24 -12.81
C ALA A 204 -4.16 -51.04 -12.38
N PRO A 205 -5.15 -51.35 -13.23
CA PRO A 205 -6.54 -51.10 -12.92
C PRO A 205 -7.13 -52.25 -12.10
N GLY A 206 -7.92 -51.90 -11.09
CA GLY A 206 -8.93 -52.81 -10.53
C GLY A 206 -8.85 -53.01 -9.02
N ALA A 207 -9.73 -52.34 -8.27
CA ALA A 207 -10.65 -52.94 -7.31
C ALA A 207 -11.11 -51.89 -6.27
N ARG A 208 -12.43 -51.80 -6.12
CA ARG A 208 -13.18 -50.99 -5.15
C ARG A 208 -12.97 -51.49 -3.72
N GLY A 209 -13.08 -50.58 -2.76
CA GLY A 209 -13.24 -50.87 -1.32
C GLY A 209 -12.99 -49.60 -0.51
N GLN A 210 -14.00 -48.74 -0.37
CA GLN A 210 -14.84 -48.61 0.83
C GLN A 210 -14.09 -47.98 2.01
N VAL A 211 -14.52 -46.74 2.27
CA VAL A 211 -14.19 -45.89 3.41
C VAL A 211 -14.69 -46.52 4.70
N ASP A 212 -13.81 -46.64 5.70
CA ASP A 212 -14.21 -46.64 7.10
C ASP A 212 -13.16 -45.94 7.93
N SER A 213 -13.61 -44.88 8.61
CA SER A 213 -12.82 -44.04 9.50
C SER A 213 -13.00 -44.57 10.92
N THR A 214 -11.93 -45.00 11.58
CA THR A 214 -11.92 -45.27 13.02
C THR A 214 -10.70 -44.61 13.66
N THR A 215 -11.02 -43.57 14.45
CA THR A 215 -10.44 -43.09 15.72
C THR A 215 -8.99 -43.48 16.06
N GLN A 216 -8.15 -42.49 16.43
CA GLN A 216 -7.54 -42.45 17.77
C GLN A 216 -6.82 -41.12 18.09
N GLN A 217 -7.25 -40.54 19.21
CA GLN A 217 -6.56 -39.49 19.97
C GLN A 217 -5.32 -40.07 20.66
N THR A 218 -4.21 -39.33 20.62
CA THR A 218 -3.18 -39.34 21.66
C THR A 218 -2.52 -37.97 21.75
N ALA A 219 -2.77 -37.25 22.86
CA ALA A 219 -1.77 -36.41 23.53
C ALA A 219 -1.18 -37.25 24.70
N PRO A 220 -0.18 -36.83 25.50
CA PRO A 220 0.55 -35.55 25.53
C PRO A 220 2.10 -35.71 25.70
N SER A 221 2.87 -34.61 25.68
CA SER A 221 3.97 -34.43 26.65
C SER A 221 4.48 -32.98 26.69
N GLN A 222 4.47 -32.42 27.90
CA GLN A 222 5.07 -31.16 28.29
C GLN A 222 6.61 -31.27 28.30
N ALA A 223 7.28 -30.14 28.05
CA ALA A 223 8.38 -29.56 28.85
C ALA A 223 9.42 -28.85 27.96
N ALA A 224 9.65 -27.56 28.23
CA ALA A 224 10.93 -27.07 28.74
C ALA A 224 11.01 -25.55 28.56
N ASN A 225 10.75 -24.87 29.67
CA ASN A 225 11.04 -23.47 29.90
C ASN A 225 12.55 -23.21 29.72
N ARG A 226 12.94 -22.40 28.73
CA ARG A 226 14.30 -21.81 28.69
C ARG A 226 14.23 -20.31 28.45
N ARG A 227 14.49 -19.62 29.55
CA ARG A 227 14.81 -18.19 29.71
C ARG A 227 16.00 -17.82 28.81
N ALA A 228 15.82 -16.83 27.93
CA ALA A 228 16.91 -16.19 27.20
C ALA A 228 17.18 -14.78 27.78
N PRO A 229 18.44 -14.34 27.85
CA PRO A 229 18.85 -13.14 28.57
C PRO A 229 18.53 -11.86 27.78
N GLY A 230 18.31 -10.77 28.52
CA GLY A 230 17.98 -9.46 27.99
C GLY A 230 19.04 -8.91 27.03
N VAL A 231 18.57 -8.43 25.88
CA VAL A 231 19.39 -7.68 24.92
C VAL A 231 18.97 -6.21 25.02
N GLN A 232 19.92 -5.38 25.45
CA GLN A 232 19.79 -3.94 25.50
C GLN A 232 19.59 -3.39 24.08
N SER A 233 18.42 -2.81 23.81
CA SER A 233 18.15 -2.11 22.56
C SER A 233 18.72 -0.70 22.65
N GLY A 234 19.93 -0.51 22.14
CA GLY A 234 20.52 0.82 21.92
C GLY A 234 19.76 1.55 20.82
N VAL A 235 19.12 2.65 21.19
CA VAL A 235 18.45 3.59 20.28
C VAL A 235 19.52 4.36 19.51
N HIS A 236 19.74 4.02 18.24
CA HIS A 236 20.47 4.88 17.32
C HIS A 236 19.47 5.77 16.57
N GLN A 237 19.31 6.98 17.09
CA GLN A 237 18.64 8.09 16.42
C GLN A 237 19.51 8.55 15.26
N ILE A 238 19.06 8.31 14.03
CA ILE A 238 19.67 8.89 12.83
C ILE A 238 19.02 10.26 12.62
N SER A 239 19.75 11.34 12.91
CA SER A 239 19.36 12.70 12.54
C SER A 239 19.25 12.82 11.03
N ALA A 240 18.09 13.27 10.55
CA ALA A 240 17.91 13.65 9.15
C ALA A 240 18.76 14.91 8.86
N VAL A 241 19.76 14.77 8.00
CA VAL A 241 20.49 15.89 7.42
C VAL A 241 19.56 16.57 6.41
N PRO A 242 19.25 17.88 6.53
CA PRO A 242 18.53 18.59 5.48
C PRO A 242 19.47 18.81 4.29
N GLN A 243 19.09 18.24 3.15
CA GLN A 243 19.76 18.41 1.88
C GLN A 243 19.62 19.87 1.43
N GLY A 244 20.76 20.48 1.09
CA GLY A 244 20.94 21.92 0.99
C GLY A 244 20.05 22.62 -0.03
N LEU A 245 19.61 23.82 0.37
CA LEU A 245 19.22 24.93 -0.49
C LEU A 245 20.32 25.17 -1.51
N GLN A 246 20.02 24.98 -2.79
CA GLN A 246 20.85 25.55 -3.85
C GLN A 246 20.77 27.07 -3.77
N ALA A 247 21.95 27.67 -3.60
CA ALA A 247 22.16 29.10 -3.62
C ALA A 247 21.66 29.68 -4.96
N ARG A 248 20.70 30.60 -4.89
CA ARG A 248 20.45 31.55 -5.98
C ARG A 248 21.54 32.62 -5.91
N GLU A 249 22.31 32.75 -6.99
CA GLU A 249 23.18 33.89 -7.24
C GLU A 249 22.40 35.22 -7.14
N PRO A 250 22.99 36.27 -6.54
CA PRO A 250 22.43 37.61 -6.59
C PRO A 250 22.73 38.26 -7.95
N LEU A 251 21.67 38.68 -8.64
CA LEU A 251 21.71 39.58 -9.79
C LEU A 251 22.43 40.89 -9.39
N LYS A 252 23.62 41.12 -9.95
CA LYS A 252 24.23 42.46 -10.02
C LYS A 252 23.32 43.36 -10.85
N ARG A 253 22.83 44.45 -10.24
CA ARG A 253 22.41 45.64 -10.98
C ARG A 253 23.68 46.44 -11.26
N GLU A 254 24.19 46.35 -12.48
CA GLU A 254 25.07 47.37 -13.01
C GLU A 254 24.20 48.58 -13.39
N HIS A 255 24.63 49.71 -12.89
CA HIS A 255 24.12 51.05 -13.12
C HIS A 255 25.00 51.62 -14.24
N GLU A 256 24.43 51.95 -15.40
CA GLU A 256 25.12 52.79 -16.38
C GLU A 256 24.31 54.08 -16.57
N ASP A 257 24.88 55.14 -15.99
CA ASP A 257 24.72 56.51 -16.45
C ASP A 257 25.55 56.69 -17.73
N GLY A 258 24.99 57.44 -18.70
CA GLY A 258 25.79 58.31 -19.56
C GLY A 258 25.84 57.99 -21.06
N SER A 259 24.88 58.51 -21.82
CA SER A 259 25.06 59.57 -22.85
C SER A 259 23.74 59.88 -23.55
#